data_AF-A0A660XN48-F1
#
_entry.id   AF-A0A660XN48-F1
#
_cell.length_a   1.000
_cell.length_b   1.000
_cell.length_c   1.000
_cell.angle_alpha   90.00
_cell.angle_beta   90.00
_cell.angle_gamma   90.00
#
_symmetry.space_group_name_H-M   'P 1'
#
loop_
_entity.id
_entity.type
_entity.pdbx_description
1 polymer ?
#
loop_
_entity_poly.entity_id
_entity_poly.type
_entity_poly.pdbx_seq_one_letter_code
_entity_poly.pdbx_strand_id
1 'polypeptide(L)'
;MSKMKHNRERIHWVFRRITGLQLLICFAVHVWVFVFKLERPITLDGLQVIFSHPMWIVFYTIFIALAVYHGFLGLWTILTDGNPSKTYKKVWKIILFTSGSLLVAMTLSNLIVLGVL
;
A
#
# COMPACT_ATOMS: atom_id res chain seq x y z
N MET A 1 -14.44 6.30 30.09
CA MET A 1 -14.25 5.77 28.71
C MET A 1 -14.44 4.25 28.78
N SER A 2 -15.28 3.62 27.93
CA SER A 2 -15.61 2.19 28.12
C SER A 2 -14.44 1.26 27.77
N LYS A 3 -14.32 0.12 28.47
CA LYS A 3 -13.27 -0.90 28.29
C LYS A 3 -13.13 -1.36 26.83
N MET A 4 -14.25 -1.43 26.10
CA MET A 4 -14.28 -1.79 24.67
C MET A 4 -13.60 -0.75 23.77
N LYS A 5 -13.81 0.54 24.04
CA LYS A 5 -13.23 1.62 23.24
C LYS A 5 -11.70 1.65 23.40
N HIS A 6 -11.22 1.41 24.63
CA HIS A 6 -9.79 1.33 24.93
C HIS A 6 -9.09 0.16 24.21
N ASN A 7 -9.69 -1.03 24.17
CA ASN A 7 -9.11 -2.18 23.47
C ASN A 7 -9.01 -1.95 21.96
N ARG A 8 -10.03 -1.32 21.36
CA ARG A 8 -10.03 -1.01 19.92
C ARG A 8 -8.91 -0.04 19.54
N GLU A 9 -8.70 1.00 20.33
CA GLU A 9 -7.62 1.97 20.11
C GLU A 9 -6.23 1.31 20.22
N ARG A 10 -6.03 0.45 21.23
CA ARG A 10 -4.79 -0.35 21.36
C ARG A 10 -4.54 -1.24 20.14
N ILE A 11 -5.55 -1.96 19.68
CA ILE A 11 -5.46 -2.82 18.50
C ILE A 11 -5.08 -1.99 17.27
N HIS A 12 -5.78 -0.88 17.00
CA HIS A 12 -5.45 0.01 15.88
C HIS A 12 -4.02 0.55 15.96
N TRP A 13 -3.54 0.89 17.15
CA TRP A 13 -2.17 1.35 17.36
C TRP A 13 -1.14 0.26 17.00
N VAL A 14 -1.35 -0.98 17.48
CA VAL A 14 -0.46 -2.11 17.17
C VAL A 14 -0.47 -2.43 15.68
N PHE A 15 -1.64 -2.48 15.05
CA PHE A 15 -1.77 -2.75 13.61
C PHE A 15 -1.03 -1.72 12.75
N ARG A 16 -1.06 -0.44 13.12
CA ARG A 16 -0.29 0.61 12.41
C ARG A 16 1.22 0.34 12.46
N ARG A 17 1.74 -0.13 13.60
CA ARG A 17 3.16 -0.46 13.75
C ARG A 17 3.57 -1.69 12.95
N ILE A 18 2.76 -2.75 13.03
CA ILE A 18 3.03 -4.00 12.31
C ILE A 18 3.02 -3.75 10.80
N THR A 19 2.00 -3.06 10.28
CA THR A 19 1.92 -2.74 8.85
C THR A 19 3.06 -1.84 8.39
N GLY A 20 3.51 -0.89 9.23
CA GLY A 20 4.69 -0.06 8.93
C GLY A 20 5.98 -0.88 8.87
N LEU A 21 6.17 -1.84 9.78
CA LEU A 21 7.34 -2.72 9.77
C LEU A 21 7.33 -3.65 8.55
N GLN A 22 6.18 -4.24 8.22
CA GLN A 22 6.03 -5.03 7.00
C GLN A 22 6.32 -4.20 5.76
N LEU A 23 5.82 -2.96 5.70
CA LEU A 23 6.05 -2.05 4.59
C LEU A 23 7.54 -1.70 4.44
N LEU A 24 8.27 -1.52 5.54
CA LEU A 24 9.71 -1.29 5.52
C LEU A 24 10.46 -2.46 4.88
N ILE A 25 10.11 -3.69 5.24
CA ILE A 25 10.72 -4.90 4.68
C ILE A 25 10.41 -5.01 3.18
N CYS A 26 9.13 -4.85 2.80
CA CYS A 26 8.74 -4.86 1.39
C CYS A 26 9.44 -3.76 0.58
N PHE A 27 9.55 -2.55 1.13
CA PHE A 27 10.23 -1.45 0.48
C PHE A 27 11.73 -1.73 0.30
N ALA A 28 12.40 -2.33 1.29
CA ALA A 28 13.80 -2.71 1.17
C ALA A 28 14.01 -3.76 0.04
N VAL A 29 13.14 -4.77 -0.04
CA VAL A 29 13.18 -5.76 -1.13
C VAL A 29 12.90 -5.09 -2.48
N HIS A 30 11.91 -4.20 -2.56
CA HIS A 30 11.59 -3.44 -3.76
C HIS A 30 12.80 -2.65 -4.27
N VAL A 31 13.43 -1.87 -3.39
CA VAL A 31 14.64 -1.09 -3.71
C VAL A 31 15.76 -2.02 -4.14
N TRP A 32 15.98 -3.13 -3.42
CA TRP A 32 17.03 -4.07 -3.76
C TRP A 32 16.86 -4.66 -5.17
N VAL A 33 15.64 -5.06 -5.54
CA VAL A 33 15.34 -5.58 -6.89
C VAL A 33 15.59 -4.50 -7.95
N PHE A 34 15.03 -3.30 -7.77
CA PHE A 34 15.11 -2.24 -8.77
C PHE A 34 16.50 -1.60 -8.90
N VAL A 35 17.31 -1.67 -7.84
CA VAL A 35 18.67 -1.11 -7.85
C VAL A 35 19.70 -2.14 -8.31
N PHE A 36 19.58 -3.41 -7.89
CA PHE A 36 20.64 -4.40 -8.07
C PHE A 36 20.28 -5.58 -8.97
N LYS A 37 19.00 -5.88 -9.20
CA LYS A 37 18.58 -7.01 -10.04
C LYS A 37 18.19 -6.60 -11.46
N LEU A 38 17.63 -5.41 -11.63
CA LEU A 38 17.31 -4.87 -12.94
C LEU A 38 18.57 -4.34 -13.62
N GLU A 39 18.89 -4.91 -14.78
CA GLU A 39 19.86 -4.33 -15.70
C GLU A 39 19.39 -2.96 -16.19
N ARG A 40 20.34 -2.09 -16.48
CA ARG A 40 20.06 -0.74 -17.01
C ARG A 40 20.41 -0.69 -18.50
N PRO A 41 19.60 -0.03 -19.35
CA PRO A 41 18.37 0.70 -19.00
C PRO A 41 17.21 -0.23 -18.62
N ILE A 42 16.27 0.28 -17.80
CA ILE A 42 15.06 -0.47 -17.47
C ILE A 42 14.20 -0.56 -18.74
N THR A 43 14.00 -1.77 -19.25
CA THR A 43 13.16 -2.08 -20.42
C THR A 43 11.91 -2.85 -20.01
N LEU A 44 10.89 -2.88 -20.88
CA LEU A 44 9.69 -3.68 -20.66
C LEU A 44 10.03 -5.17 -20.59
N ASP A 45 10.89 -5.65 -21.47
CA ASP A 45 11.34 -7.06 -21.51
C ASP A 45 12.02 -7.45 -20.19
N GLY A 46 12.88 -6.59 -19.64
CA GLY A 46 13.53 -6.83 -18.35
C GLY A 46 12.54 -6.89 -17.17
N LEU A 47 11.47 -6.09 -17.23
CA LEU A 47 10.39 -6.16 -16.25
C LEU A 47 9.56 -7.44 -16.42
N GLN A 48 9.24 -7.85 -17.66
CA GLN A 48 8.51 -9.09 -17.93
C GLN A 48 9.28 -10.31 -17.42
N VAL A 49 10.61 -10.36 -17.57
CA VAL A 49 11.43 -11.45 -17.00
C VAL A 49 11.22 -11.58 -15.50
N ILE A 50 11.18 -10.46 -14.77
CA ILE A 50 10.93 -10.48 -13.31
C ILE A 50 9.49 -10.88 -13.02
N PHE A 51 8.52 -10.22 -13.65
CA PHE A 51 7.10 -10.41 -13.34
C PHE A 51 6.51 -11.72 -13.87
N SER A 52 7.21 -12.43 -14.77
CA SER A 52 6.87 -13.78 -15.21
C SER A 52 6.83 -14.78 -14.04
N HIS A 53 7.56 -14.51 -12.96
CA HIS A 53 7.54 -15.38 -11.78
C HIS A 53 6.42 -14.95 -10.81
N PRO A 54 5.44 -15.82 -10.50
CA PRO A 54 4.22 -15.46 -9.77
C PRO A 54 4.47 -14.95 -8.35
N MET A 55 5.60 -15.33 -7.73
CA MET A 55 6.01 -14.79 -6.43
C MET A 55 6.14 -13.26 -6.44
N TRP A 56 6.62 -12.66 -7.53
CA TRP A 56 6.72 -11.20 -7.63
C TRP A 56 5.34 -10.56 -7.77
N ILE A 57 4.42 -11.16 -8.51
CA ILE A 57 3.03 -10.70 -8.60
C ILE A 57 2.38 -10.68 -7.21
N VAL A 58 2.51 -11.76 -6.44
CA VAL A 58 1.99 -11.85 -5.06
C VAL A 58 2.65 -10.82 -4.16
N PHE A 59 3.98 -10.72 -4.21
CA PHE A 59 4.75 -9.76 -3.42
C PHE A 59 4.29 -8.32 -3.67
N TYR A 60 4.21 -7.89 -4.93
CA TYR A 60 3.82 -6.52 -5.28
C TYR A 60 2.34 -6.24 -4.99
N THR A 61 1.48 -7.26 -5.08
CA THR A 61 0.06 -7.16 -4.65
C THR A 61 -0.05 -6.91 -3.14
N ILE A 62 0.70 -7.66 -2.32
CA ILE A 62 0.73 -7.45 -0.87
C ILE A 62 1.35 -6.09 -0.55
N PHE A 63 2.44 -5.73 -1.23
CA PHE A 63 3.16 -4.48 -1.00
C PHE A 63 2.26 -3.27 -1.28
N ILE A 64 1.54 -3.22 -2.41
CA ILE A 64 0.64 -2.10 -2.71
C ILE A 64 -0.53 -2.04 -1.73
N ALA A 65 -1.10 -3.18 -1.34
CA ALA A 65 -2.18 -3.22 -0.35
C ALA A 65 -1.72 -2.65 1.00
N LEU A 66 -0.52 -3.02 1.46
CA LEU A 66 0.09 -2.47 2.68
C LEU A 66 0.40 -0.98 2.55
N ALA A 67 0.97 -0.55 1.41
CA ALA A 67 1.34 0.84 1.16
C ALA A 67 0.11 1.76 1.18
N VAL A 68 -0.94 1.38 0.45
CA VAL A 68 -2.21 2.12 0.41
C VAL A 68 -2.86 2.12 1.78
N TYR A 69 -2.98 0.97 2.45
CA TYR A 69 -3.59 0.88 3.77
C TYR A 69 -2.86 1.74 4.80
N HIS A 70 -1.54 1.57 4.92
CA HIS A 70 -0.73 2.26 5.92
C HIS A 70 -0.65 3.77 5.63
N GLY A 71 -0.37 4.13 4.37
CA GLY A 71 -0.31 5.52 3.94
C GLY A 71 -1.63 6.24 4.17
N PHE A 72 -2.75 5.64 3.77
CA PHE A 72 -4.04 6.33 3.81
C PHE A 72 -4.61 6.40 5.23
N LEU A 73 -4.30 5.44 6.10
CA LEU A 73 -4.58 5.57 7.53
C LEU A 73 -3.74 6.66 8.19
N GLY A 74 -2.49 6.84 7.76
CA GLY A 74 -1.63 7.95 8.19
C GLY A 74 -2.21 9.29 7.76
N LEU A 75 -2.51 9.44 6.47
CA LEU A 75 -3.19 10.62 5.91
C LEU A 75 -4.51 10.90 6.61
N TRP A 76 -5.36 9.88 6.83
CA TRP A 76 -6.62 10.06 7.54
C TRP A 76 -6.41 10.64 8.93
N THR A 77 -5.40 10.17 9.66
CA THR A 77 -5.06 10.73 10.99
C THR A 77 -4.69 12.19 10.88
N ILE A 78 -3.79 12.57 9.95
CA ILE A 78 -3.37 13.96 9.75
C ILE A 78 -4.56 14.85 9.37
N LEU A 79 -5.36 14.42 8.41
CA LEU A 79 -6.53 15.17 7.90
C LEU A 79 -7.60 15.37 8.97
N THR A 80 -7.70 14.47 9.96
CA THR A 80 -8.77 14.52 10.96
C THR A 80 -8.32 14.97 12.35
N ASP A 81 -7.02 15.25 12.53
CA ASP A 81 -6.41 15.60 13.80
C ASP A 81 -7.04 16.85 14.43
N GLY A 82 -7.31 17.88 13.62
CA GLY A 82 -7.95 19.12 14.06
C GLY A 82 -9.47 19.05 14.26
N ASN A 83 -10.07 17.86 14.33
CA ASN A 83 -11.52 17.64 14.41
C ASN A 83 -12.36 18.47 13.39
N PRO A 84 -12.09 18.35 12.09
CA PRO A 84 -12.80 19.13 11.07
C PRO A 84 -14.27 18.74 10.93
N SER A 85 -15.01 19.54 10.16
CA SER A 85 -16.44 19.35 9.92
C SER A 85 -16.78 17.96 9.37
N LYS A 86 -18.03 17.50 9.61
CA LYS A 86 -18.51 16.19 9.13
C LYS A 86 -18.40 16.07 7.60
N THR A 87 -18.69 17.16 6.88
CA THR A 87 -18.59 17.22 5.41
C THR A 87 -17.15 17.02 4.95
N TYR A 88 -16.18 17.70 5.57
CA TYR A 88 -14.76 17.53 5.26
C TYR A 88 -14.31 16.08 5.46
N LYS A 89 -14.66 15.48 6.60
CA LYS A 89 -14.35 14.06 6.89
C LYS A 89 -14.98 13.12 5.86
N LYS A 90 -16.22 13.37 5.43
CA LYS A 90 -16.91 12.56 4.42
C LYS A 90 -16.22 12.65 3.05
N VAL A 91 -15.89 13.86 2.60
CA VAL A 91 -15.21 14.11 1.32
C VAL A 91 -13.86 13.39 1.29
N TRP A 92 -13.02 13.58 2.31
CA TRP A 92 -11.72 12.91 2.36
C TRP A 92 -11.81 11.40 2.46
N LYS A 93 -12.81 10.88 3.20
CA LYS A 93 -13.04 9.44 3.25
C LYS A 93 -13.35 8.86 1.87
N ILE A 94 -14.17 9.54 1.09
CA ILE A 94 -14.50 9.14 -0.29
C ILE A 94 -13.24 9.19 -1.15
N ILE A 95 -12.50 10.31 -1.14
CA ILE A 95 -11.27 10.50 -1.93
C ILE A 95 -10.24 9.41 -1.61
N LEU A 96 -9.97 9.15 -0.34
CA LEU A 96 -9.01 8.12 0.07
C LEU A 96 -9.49 6.72 -0.33
N PHE A 97 -10.78 6.41 -0.19
CA PHE A 97 -11.29 5.09 -0.58
C PHE A 97 -11.22 4.87 -2.09
N THR A 98 -11.65 5.86 -2.89
CA THR A 98 -11.66 5.76 -4.35
C THR A 98 -10.25 5.71 -4.92
N SER A 99 -9.36 6.61 -4.51
CA SER A 99 -7.97 6.61 -4.96
C SER A 99 -7.22 5.34 -4.55
N GLY A 100 -7.48 4.82 -3.34
CA GLY A 100 -6.83 3.61 -2.86
C GLY A 100 -7.27 2.37 -3.65
N SER A 101 -8.58 2.27 -3.91
CA SER A 101 -9.14 1.20 -4.74
C SER A 101 -8.61 1.27 -6.17
N LEU A 102 -8.52 2.47 -6.74
CA LEU A 102 -7.98 2.70 -8.08
C LEU A 102 -6.51 2.29 -8.17
N LEU A 103 -5.67 2.69 -7.20
CA LEU A 103 -4.25 2.32 -7.18
C LEU A 103 -4.06 0.79 -7.14
N VAL A 104 -4.80 0.08 -6.28
CA VAL A 104 -4.74 -1.37 -6.21
C VAL A 104 -5.19 -2.01 -7.54
N ALA A 105 -6.29 -1.54 -8.13
CA ALA A 105 -6.79 -2.05 -9.40
C ALA A 105 -5.79 -1.82 -10.56
N MET A 106 -5.19 -0.63 -10.64
CA MET A 106 -4.16 -0.31 -11.64
C MET A 106 -2.92 -1.18 -11.46
N THR A 107 -2.47 -1.41 -10.22
CA THR A 107 -1.34 -2.30 -9.96
C THR A 107 -1.65 -3.73 -10.37
N LEU A 108 -2.82 -4.27 -10.02
CA LEU A 108 -3.21 -5.62 -10.42
C LEU A 108 -3.26 -5.76 -11.95
N SER A 109 -3.87 -4.78 -12.64
CA SER A 109 -3.90 -4.73 -14.10
C SER A 109 -2.48 -4.76 -14.70
N ASN A 110 -1.58 -3.91 -14.19
CA ASN A 110 -0.20 -3.84 -14.67
C ASN A 110 0.59 -5.12 -14.38
N LEU A 111 0.39 -5.75 -13.22
CA LEU A 111 1.05 -7.01 -12.86
C LEU A 111 0.57 -8.17 -13.74
N ILE A 112 -0.71 -8.19 -14.10
CA ILE A 112 -1.25 -9.20 -15.04
C ILE A 112 -0.65 -8.98 -16.42
N VAL A 113 -0.63 -7.73 -16.91
CA VAL A 113 -0.02 -7.41 -18.20
C VAL A 113 1.45 -7.79 -18.23
N LEU A 114 2.22 -7.47 -17.19
CA LEU A 114 3.66 -7.77 -17.15
C LEU A 114 3.99 -9.24 -16.87
N GLY A 115 3.08 -9.99 -16.22
CA GLY A 115 3.33 -11.36 -15.78
C GLY A 115 2.72 -12.44 -16.66
N VAL A 116 1.78 -12.10 -17.53
CA VAL A 116 1.00 -13.06 -18.33
C VAL A 116 1.03 -12.75 -19.83
N LEU A 117 1.15 -11.48 -20.22
CA LEU A 117 1.13 -11.03 -21.62
C LEU A 117 2.53 -10.60 -22.09
#